data_AF-W6MNM9-F1
#
_entry.id   AF-W6MNM9-F1
#
_cell.length_a   1.000
_cell.length_b   1.000
_cell.length_c   1.000
_cell.angle_alpha   90.00
_cell.angle_beta   90.00
_cell.angle_gamma   90.00
#
_symmetry.space_group_name_H-M   'P 1'
#
loop_
_entity.id
_entity.type
_entity.pdbx_description
1 polymer ?
#
loop_
_entity_poly.entity_id
_entity_poly.type
_entity_poly.pdbx_seq_one_letter_code
_entity_poly.pdbx_strand_id
1 'polypeptide(L)'
;MLTEIKNKEIDTPTKVHDEFDLYELFAKMIKQRQESAKEYMKVGNPDRFHQVGLNELREVDYIKKYIDALPVATDAEIDARVEKAAKLALEEGAKLEKISDLMAKIPWKSINSDWRASKTAVSASVQRVFKDL
;
A
#
# COMPACT_ATOMS: atom_id res chain seq x y z
N MET A 1 7.27 11.54 12.08
CA MET A 1 6.03 11.52 11.26
C MET A 1 5.73 12.89 10.66
N LEU A 2 5.47 13.93 11.48
CA LEU A 2 5.19 15.28 10.95
C LEU A 2 6.29 15.83 10.03
N THR A 3 7.56 15.60 10.39
CA THR A 3 8.70 15.99 9.55
C THR A 3 8.68 15.30 8.18
N GLU A 4 8.34 14.00 8.13
CA GLU A 4 8.26 13.24 6.87
C GLU A 4 7.13 13.74 5.98
N ILE A 5 5.98 14.08 6.57
CA ILE A 5 4.86 14.70 5.86
C ILE A 5 5.30 16.03 5.25
N LYS A 6 5.92 16.90 6.06
CA LYS A 6 6.40 18.21 5.61
C LYS A 6 7.48 18.10 4.53
N ASN A 7 8.40 17.14 4.66
CA ASN A 7 9.41 16.89 3.64
C ASN A 7 8.75 16.47 2.32
N LYS A 8 7.76 15.59 2.35
CA LYS A 8 7.00 15.19 1.17
C LYS A 8 6.29 16.37 0.51
N GLU A 9 5.71 17.29 1.29
CA GLU A 9 5.10 18.52 0.77
C GLU A 9 6.12 19.44 0.09
N ILE A 10 7.32 19.59 0.68
CA ILE A 10 8.42 20.38 0.10
C ILE A 10 8.92 19.75 -1.21
N ASP A 11 9.05 18.42 -1.25
CA ASP A 11 9.54 17.68 -2.42
C ASP A 11 8.53 17.71 -3.59
N THR A 12 7.24 17.90 -3.29
CA THR A 12 6.16 17.90 -4.29
C THR A 12 5.22 19.10 -4.12
N PRO A 13 5.73 20.33 -4.33
CA PRO A 13 5.04 21.57 -3.96
C PRO A 13 3.80 21.86 -4.83
N THR A 14 3.69 21.25 -6.00
CA THR A 14 2.58 21.44 -6.94
C THR A 14 1.51 20.35 -6.85
N LYS A 15 1.73 19.33 -5.99
CA LYS A 15 0.81 18.19 -5.85
C LYS A 15 -0.21 18.48 -4.73
N VAL A 16 -1.48 18.19 -5.00
CA VAL A 16 -2.50 18.08 -3.95
C VAL A 16 -2.29 16.73 -3.26
N HIS A 17 -1.95 16.77 -1.98
CA HIS A 17 -1.78 15.58 -1.15
C HIS A 17 -3.13 15.12 -0.64
N ASP A 18 -3.43 13.83 -0.84
CA ASP A 18 -4.66 13.19 -0.40
C ASP A 18 -4.40 12.05 0.61
N GLU A 19 -5.45 11.36 1.02
CA GLU A 19 -5.36 10.23 1.94
C GLU A 19 -4.51 9.07 1.39
N PHE A 20 -4.43 8.91 0.06
CA PHE A 20 -3.61 7.89 -0.57
C PHE A 20 -2.13 8.24 -0.48
N ASP A 21 -1.79 9.53 -0.60
CA ASP A 21 -0.45 10.04 -0.38
C ASP A 21 0.05 9.78 1.05
N LEU A 22 -0.84 9.94 2.04
CA LEU A 22 -0.53 9.63 3.44
C LEU A 22 -0.37 8.12 3.66
N TYR A 23 -1.24 7.30 3.05
CA TYR A 23 -1.12 5.85 3.10
C TYR A 23 0.23 5.38 2.55
N GLU A 24 0.63 5.83 1.37
CA GLU A 24 1.91 5.48 0.75
C GLU A 24 3.11 5.92 1.61
N LEU A 25 3.04 7.12 2.20
CA LEU A 25 4.09 7.62 3.09
C LEU A 25 4.22 6.74 4.33
N PHE A 26 3.11 6.44 5.00
CA PHE A 26 3.13 5.60 6.20
C PHE A 26 3.54 4.16 5.90
N ALA A 27 3.09 3.58 4.79
CA ALA A 27 3.53 2.26 4.34
C ALA A 27 5.05 2.23 4.09
N LYS A 28 5.60 3.26 3.44
CA LYS A 28 7.05 3.42 3.27
C LYS A 28 7.78 3.52 4.62
N MET A 29 7.26 4.33 5.54
CA MET A 29 7.84 4.49 6.88
C MET A 29 7.84 3.18 7.67
N ILE A 30 6.80 2.36 7.57
CA ILE A 30 6.73 1.03 8.18
C ILE A 30 7.82 0.13 7.59
N LYS A 31 7.92 0.07 6.26
CA LYS A 31 8.91 -0.78 5.58
C LYS A 31 10.34 -0.41 6.01
N GLN A 32 10.67 0.88 6.00
CA GLN A 32 11.99 1.36 6.43
C GLN A 32 12.32 0.93 7.86
N ARG A 33 11.40 1.10 8.80
CA ARG A 33 11.61 0.71 10.21
C ARG A 33 11.77 -0.80 10.37
N GLN A 34 10.99 -1.59 9.63
CA GLN A 34 11.14 -3.05 9.63
C GLN A 34 12.50 -3.48 9.08
N GLU A 35 12.99 -2.84 8.01
CA GLU A 35 14.31 -3.09 7.44
C GLU A 35 15.43 -2.68 8.41
N SER A 36 15.34 -1.49 9.01
CA SER A 36 16.28 -1.00 10.03
C SER A 36 16.31 -1.92 11.25
N ALA A 37 15.15 -2.37 11.74
CA ALA A 37 15.07 -3.28 12.87
C ALA A 37 15.76 -4.61 12.58
N LYS A 38 15.56 -5.18 11.38
CA LYS A 38 16.25 -6.41 10.95
C LYS A 38 17.77 -6.23 10.94
N GLU A 39 18.26 -5.08 10.50
CA GLU A 39 19.69 -4.77 10.50
C GLU A 39 20.26 -4.67 11.92
N TYR A 40 19.57 -3.94 12.80
CA TYR A 40 20.02 -3.73 14.18
C TYR A 40 19.97 -4.99 15.03
N MET A 41 19.03 -5.90 14.76
CA MET A 41 18.85 -7.15 15.51
C MET A 41 19.63 -8.34 14.94
N LYS A 42 20.63 -8.10 14.06
CA LYS A 42 21.52 -9.17 13.58
C LYS A 42 22.34 -9.78 14.72
N VAL A 43 22.52 -11.09 14.62
CA VAL A 43 23.40 -11.85 15.53
C VAL A 43 24.81 -11.26 15.49
N GLY A 44 25.38 -11.02 16.68
CA GLY A 44 26.70 -10.41 16.83
C GLY A 44 26.66 -8.90 17.05
N ASN A 45 25.52 -8.24 16.88
CA ASN A 45 25.39 -6.84 17.24
C ASN A 45 25.33 -6.66 18.78
N PRO A 46 25.89 -5.56 19.32
CA PRO A 46 25.73 -5.24 20.74
C PRO A 46 24.26 -5.05 21.16
N ASP A 47 23.96 -5.29 22.43
CA ASP A 47 22.61 -5.19 23.00
C ASP A 47 21.94 -3.83 22.75
N ARG A 48 22.72 -2.74 22.76
CA ARG A 48 22.20 -1.40 22.46
C ARG A 48 21.55 -1.31 21.08
N PHE A 49 22.07 -2.04 20.09
CA PHE A 49 21.48 -2.08 18.75
C PHE A 49 20.19 -2.88 18.76
N HIS A 50 20.14 -4.00 19.47
CA HIS A 50 18.91 -4.77 19.64
C HIS A 50 17.80 -3.92 20.27
N GLN A 51 18.14 -3.10 21.27
CA GLN A 51 17.19 -2.17 21.86
C GLN A 51 16.68 -1.12 20.86
N VAL A 52 17.55 -0.58 19.99
CA VAL A 52 17.15 0.32 18.90
C VAL A 52 16.22 -0.38 17.92
N GLY A 53 16.54 -1.61 17.50
CA GLY A 53 15.67 -2.41 16.62
C GLY A 53 14.29 -2.67 17.24
N LEU A 54 14.21 -2.94 18.54
CA LEU A 54 12.94 -3.08 19.25
C LEU A 54 12.15 -1.76 19.32
N ASN A 55 12.83 -0.61 19.40
CA ASN A 55 12.19 0.70 19.35
C ASN A 55 11.60 0.97 17.95
N GLU A 56 12.32 0.65 16.88
CA GLU A 56 11.85 0.75 15.49
C GLU A 56 10.57 -0.07 15.28
N LEU A 57 10.53 -1.30 15.78
CA LEU A 57 9.33 -2.15 15.72
C LEU A 57 8.17 -1.59 16.53
N ARG A 58 8.44 -0.99 17.71
CA ARG A 58 7.41 -0.28 18.48
C ARG A 58 6.83 0.91 17.71
N GLU A 59 7.65 1.65 16.96
CA GLU A 59 7.16 2.74 16.11
C GLU A 59 6.26 2.24 14.99
N VAL A 60 6.55 1.07 14.40
CA VAL A 60 5.67 0.43 13.40
C VAL A 60 4.26 0.25 13.94
N ASP A 61 4.11 -0.21 15.19
CA ASP A 61 2.79 -0.41 15.80
C ASP A 61 2.02 0.90 15.96
N TYR A 62 2.70 2.02 16.21
CA TYR A 62 2.05 3.33 16.24
C TYR A 62 1.64 3.79 14.83
N ILE A 63 2.51 3.64 13.83
CA ILE A 63 2.22 4.05 12.46
C ILE A 63 1.05 3.25 11.87
N LYS A 64 0.95 1.95 12.18
CA LYS A 64 -0.19 1.11 11.79
C LYS A 64 -1.53 1.68 12.24
N LYS A 65 -1.62 2.18 13.49
CA LYS A 65 -2.85 2.81 14.00
C LYS A 65 -3.28 4.02 13.15
N TYR A 66 -2.34 4.76 12.59
CA TYR A 66 -2.64 5.87 11.69
C TYR A 66 -3.10 5.39 10.32
N ILE A 67 -2.47 4.33 9.78
CA ILE A 67 -2.92 3.70 8.53
C ILE A 67 -4.35 3.18 8.67
N ASP A 68 -4.65 2.45 9.75
CA ASP A 68 -5.96 1.86 9.99
C ASP A 68 -7.06 2.92 10.19
N ALA A 69 -6.68 4.16 10.54
CA ALA A 69 -7.58 5.29 10.67
C ALA A 69 -7.82 6.05 9.35
N LEU A 70 -7.04 5.79 8.30
CA LEU A 70 -7.24 6.43 7.01
C LEU A 70 -8.47 5.82 6.31
N PRO A 71 -9.28 6.63 5.60
CA PRO A 71 -10.42 6.14 4.84
C PRO A 71 -9.99 5.51 3.51
N VAL A 72 -8.96 4.65 3.54
CA VAL A 72 -8.35 3.99 2.38
C VAL A 72 -8.56 2.48 2.50
N ALA A 73 -8.87 1.80 1.41
CA ALA A 73 -9.01 0.35 1.38
C ALA A 73 -7.64 -0.33 1.54
N THR A 74 -7.62 -1.40 2.32
CA THR A 74 -6.46 -2.28 2.47
C THR A 74 -6.15 -3.04 1.19
N ASP A 75 -4.91 -3.52 1.04
CA ASP A 75 -4.51 -4.35 -0.10
C ASP A 75 -5.43 -5.55 -0.30
N ALA A 76 -5.84 -6.23 0.78
CA ALA A 76 -6.76 -7.37 0.72
C ALA A 76 -8.17 -6.98 0.24
N GLU A 77 -8.67 -5.82 0.66
CA GLU A 77 -9.97 -5.32 0.18
C GLU A 77 -9.93 -4.93 -1.30
N ILE A 78 -8.80 -4.36 -1.75
CA ILE A 78 -8.59 -4.03 -3.16
C ILE A 78 -8.49 -5.33 -3.99
N ASP A 79 -7.72 -6.32 -3.51
CA ASP A 79 -7.57 -7.63 -4.16
C ASP A 79 -8.94 -8.32 -4.31
N ALA A 80 -9.76 -8.34 -3.25
CA ALA A 80 -11.11 -8.92 -3.32
C ALA A 80 -12.03 -8.21 -4.34
N ARG A 81 -11.90 -6.89 -4.50
CA ARG A 81 -12.67 -6.13 -5.51
C ARG A 81 -12.18 -6.42 -6.93
N VAL A 82 -10.87 -6.53 -7.12
CA VAL A 82 -10.26 -6.89 -8.40
C VAL A 82 -10.63 -8.32 -8.79
N GLU A 83 -10.57 -9.28 -7.87
CA GLU A 83 -11.04 -10.66 -8.08
C GLU A 83 -12.51 -10.69 -8.50
N LYS A 84 -13.36 -9.90 -7.83
CA LYS A 84 -14.78 -9.80 -8.19
C LYS A 84 -14.96 -9.25 -9.61
N ALA A 85 -14.18 -8.23 -10.00
CA ALA A 85 -14.20 -7.69 -11.36
C ALA A 85 -13.73 -8.73 -12.40
N ALA A 86 -12.70 -9.51 -12.08
CA ALA A 86 -12.23 -10.59 -12.94
C ALA A 86 -13.28 -11.69 -13.12
N LYS A 87 -13.91 -12.15 -12.02
CA LYS A 87 -14.98 -13.16 -12.05
C LYS A 87 -16.16 -12.69 -12.90
N LEU A 88 -16.65 -11.47 -12.68
CA LEU A 88 -17.72 -10.89 -13.49
C LEU A 88 -17.35 -10.86 -14.98
N ALA A 89 -16.13 -10.44 -15.31
CA ALA A 89 -15.67 -10.39 -16.70
C ALA A 89 -15.63 -11.78 -17.34
N LEU A 90 -15.20 -12.81 -16.62
CA LEU A 90 -15.20 -14.19 -17.10
C LEU A 90 -16.62 -14.74 -17.28
N GLU A 91 -17.54 -14.42 -16.37
CA GLU A 91 -18.98 -14.77 -16.47
C GLU A 91 -19.65 -14.10 -17.67
N GLU A 92 -19.27 -12.87 -18.00
CA GLU A 92 -19.69 -12.13 -19.20
C GLU A 92 -19.03 -12.65 -20.50
N GLY A 93 -18.17 -13.67 -20.41
CA GLY A 93 -17.51 -14.28 -21.57
C GLY A 93 -16.24 -13.56 -22.03
N ALA A 94 -15.68 -12.64 -21.23
CA ALA A 94 -14.40 -12.03 -21.55
C ALA A 94 -13.26 -13.05 -21.42
N LYS A 95 -12.28 -12.96 -22.31
CA LYS A 95 -11.02 -13.70 -22.19
C LYS A 95 -9.99 -12.81 -21.51
N LEU A 96 -9.52 -13.22 -20.33
CA LEU A 96 -8.48 -12.53 -19.57
C LEU A 96 -7.12 -13.20 -19.85
N GLU A 97 -6.59 -13.04 -21.07
CA GLU A 97 -5.31 -13.65 -21.45
C GLU A 97 -4.11 -12.79 -21.05
N LYS A 98 -4.33 -11.48 -20.88
CA LYS A 98 -3.31 -10.50 -20.52
C LYS A 98 -3.78 -9.64 -19.34
N ILE A 99 -2.82 -9.11 -18.59
CA ILE A 99 -3.07 -8.13 -17.53
C ILE A 99 -3.87 -6.92 -18.04
N SER A 100 -3.61 -6.50 -19.29
CA SER A 100 -4.35 -5.41 -19.93
C SER A 100 -5.85 -5.67 -20.04
N ASP A 101 -6.25 -6.93 -20.17
CA ASP A 101 -7.66 -7.31 -20.35
C ASP A 101 -8.41 -7.12 -19.02
N LEU A 102 -7.77 -7.47 -17.89
CA LEU A 102 -8.32 -7.21 -16.56
C LEU A 102 -8.28 -5.71 -16.22
N MET A 103 -7.18 -5.02 -16.54
CA MET A 103 -7.08 -3.57 -16.37
C MET A 103 -8.22 -2.82 -17.09
N ALA A 104 -8.63 -3.27 -18.28
CA ALA A 104 -9.72 -2.66 -19.03
C ALA A 104 -11.10 -2.80 -18.37
N LYS A 105 -11.27 -3.75 -17.44
CA LYS A 105 -12.51 -3.99 -16.72
C LYS A 105 -12.64 -3.19 -15.42
N ILE A 106 -11.56 -2.56 -14.98
CA ILE A 106 -11.55 -1.76 -13.75
C ILE A 106 -12.23 -0.40 -14.00
N PRO A 107 -13.13 0.05 -13.10
CA PRO A 107 -13.82 1.34 -13.22
C PRO A 107 -12.91 2.50 -12.78
N TRP A 108 -11.83 2.77 -13.54
CA TRP A 108 -10.78 3.75 -13.19
C TRP A 108 -11.24 5.16 -12.84
N LYS A 109 -12.42 5.58 -13.30
CA LYS A 109 -12.97 6.90 -13.02
C LYS A 109 -13.54 7.01 -11.61
N SER A 110 -13.92 5.89 -10.98
CA SER A 110 -14.59 5.88 -9.68
C SER A 110 -13.84 5.11 -8.60
N ILE A 111 -12.66 4.54 -8.88
CA ILE A 111 -11.90 3.79 -7.87
C ILE A 111 -11.57 4.62 -6.61
N ASN A 112 -11.30 5.92 -6.76
CA ASN A 112 -10.97 6.76 -5.60
C ASN A 112 -12.19 6.91 -4.68
N SER A 113 -13.40 7.08 -5.23
CA SER A 113 -14.64 7.25 -4.44
C SER A 113 -15.20 5.91 -3.96
N ASP A 114 -15.31 4.95 -4.88
CA ASP A 114 -16.05 3.71 -4.67
C ASP A 114 -15.17 2.68 -3.96
N TRP A 115 -13.89 2.65 -4.35
CA TRP A 115 -12.92 1.68 -3.85
C TRP A 115 -12.01 2.24 -2.78
N ARG A 116 -12.03 3.56 -2.56
CA ARG A 116 -11.16 4.22 -1.60
C ARG A 116 -9.70 3.79 -1.83
N ALA A 117 -9.29 3.74 -3.09
CA ALA A 117 -7.99 3.22 -3.48
C ALA A 117 -7.39 4.08 -4.60
N SER A 118 -6.07 4.25 -4.58
CA SER A 118 -5.36 4.95 -5.64
C SER A 118 -5.21 4.07 -6.89
N LYS A 119 -5.03 4.71 -8.05
CA LYS A 119 -4.73 4.01 -9.32
C LYS A 119 -3.52 3.09 -9.20
N THR A 120 -2.51 3.52 -8.47
CA THR A 120 -1.28 2.75 -8.23
C THR A 120 -1.58 1.48 -7.43
N ALA A 121 -2.33 1.61 -6.33
CA ALA A 121 -2.69 0.47 -5.49
C ALA A 121 -3.53 -0.56 -6.25
N VAL A 122 -4.55 -0.10 -6.99
CA VAL A 122 -5.37 -0.98 -7.83
C VAL A 122 -4.55 -1.64 -8.93
N SER A 123 -3.62 -0.92 -9.57
CA SER A 123 -2.77 -1.51 -10.61
C SER A 123 -1.86 -2.61 -10.07
N ALA A 124 -1.29 -2.43 -8.87
CA ALA A 124 -0.49 -3.45 -8.20
C ALA A 124 -1.35 -4.67 -7.82
N SER A 125 -2.56 -4.43 -7.33
CA SER A 125 -3.53 -5.48 -7.02
C SER A 125 -3.92 -6.31 -8.25
N VAL A 126 -4.17 -5.66 -9.40
CA VAL A 126 -4.43 -6.35 -10.67
C VAL A 126 -3.28 -7.28 -11.05
N GLN A 127 -2.02 -6.88 -10.86
CA GLN A 127 -0.89 -7.76 -11.14
C GLN A 127 -0.84 -8.97 -10.20
N ARG A 128 -1.18 -8.78 -8.92
CA ARG A 128 -1.24 -9.89 -7.94
C ARG A 128 -2.36 -10.87 -8.31
N VAL A 129 -3.58 -10.37 -8.44
CA VAL A 129 -4.76 -11.19 -8.74
C VAL A 129 -4.63 -11.90 -10.10
N PHE A 130 -4.10 -11.23 -11.12
CA PHE A 130 -3.88 -11.86 -12.43
C PHE A 130 -2.87 -13.01 -12.39
N LYS A 131 -1.90 -12.97 -11.48
CA LYS A 131 -0.94 -14.07 -11.32
C LYS A 131 -1.58 -15.32 -10.68
N ASP A 132 -2.63 -15.12 -9.89
CA ASP A 132 -3.31 -16.16 -9.13
C ASP A 132 -4.61 -16.65 -9.81
N LEU A 133 -5.01 -16.02 -10.93
CA LEU A 133 -6.11 -16.42 -11.83
C LEU A 133 -5.72 -17.58 -12.74
#